data_AF-A0AAD5J518-F1
#
_entry.id   AF-A0AAD5J518-F1
#
_cell.length_a   1.000
_cell.length_b   1.000
_cell.length_c   1.000
_cell.angle_alpha   90.00
_cell.angle_beta   90.00
_cell.angle_gamma   90.00
#
_symmetry.space_group_name_H-M   'P 1'
#
loop_
_entity.id
_entity.type
_entity.pdbx_description
1 polymer ?
#
loop_
_entity_poly.entity_id
_entity_poly.type
_entity_poly.pdbx_seq_one_letter_code
_entity_poly.pdbx_strand_id
1 'polypeptide(L)'
;MEIGSSPIGSCSKEHQKIYQEWFSFADSDGDGRITGSDAIKFFAMSNLSRQDLKPVWAIADSKRQGYLGLIEFITSMQLLSLAQAGHEITHDILNSNVDFQNLKPPVMEGLDKLLSKKRHSSKSSDADANGEEFYANDDDCYFWFFVMHLLISSDTGSSQPQSSPSAAWFSTKSSKKVSMSAVTSIIDGLKKLYIQKLKPLEVTYRFNDFVSPLLTNSDFDAKPMVMLLGQYSTGKTTFIKHLLQSSYPGAHVGPEPTTDRFVVVMSGPDERSIPGNTVAVQADMPFSGLTTFGTAFLSKFECSQMPHSLLEHITFVDTPGVLSGEKQRTQRAYDFTGVTSWFAAKCDLILLLFDPHKLDVSDEFKRVISSLRGHDDKIRVVLNKADQVDTQQLMRVYGALMWSLGKVLNTPEVSRVYIGSFNDKPVNEAATGPIGKELFEREQEDLLSDLKDIPKKACDR
;
A
#
# COMPACT_ATOMS: atom_id res chain seq x y z
N MET A 1 -16.22 -29.09 -12.92
CA MET A 1 -17.50 -28.48 -12.54
C MET A 1 -17.15 -27.32 -11.64
N GLU A 2 -17.32 -26.11 -12.13
CA GLU A 2 -17.06 -24.90 -11.36
C GLU A 2 -18.26 -24.67 -10.44
N ILE A 3 -18.01 -24.44 -9.14
CA ILE A 3 -19.06 -24.00 -8.22
C ILE A 3 -19.29 -22.53 -8.55
N GLY A 4 -20.43 -22.24 -9.17
CA GLY A 4 -20.81 -20.90 -9.59
C GLY A 4 -20.87 -19.93 -8.39
N SER A 5 -20.65 -18.64 -8.67
CA SER A 5 -20.74 -17.55 -7.71
C SER A 5 -22.06 -17.58 -6.93
N SER A 6 -22.01 -18.00 -5.67
CA SER A 6 -23.16 -17.89 -4.76
C SER A 6 -23.59 -16.42 -4.62
N PRO A 7 -24.89 -16.10 -4.49
CA PRO A 7 -25.42 -14.73 -4.48
C PRO A 7 -25.19 -13.99 -3.15
N ILE A 8 -24.03 -14.21 -2.53
CA ILE A 8 -23.67 -13.75 -1.19
C ILE A 8 -23.34 -12.25 -1.25
N GLY A 9 -24.25 -11.42 -0.73
CA GLY A 9 -24.07 -9.97 -0.60
C GLY A 9 -25.07 -9.10 -1.37
N SER A 10 -25.97 -9.65 -2.21
CA SER A 10 -27.02 -8.83 -2.82
C SER A 10 -28.15 -8.57 -1.82
N CYS A 11 -28.07 -7.45 -1.10
CA CYS A 11 -29.15 -6.91 -0.28
C CYS A 11 -29.56 -5.52 -0.80
N SER A 12 -30.72 -5.01 -0.40
CA SER A 12 -31.19 -3.68 -0.82
C SER A 12 -30.25 -2.56 -0.34
N LYS A 13 -30.23 -1.42 -1.05
CA LYS A 13 -29.37 -0.27 -0.69
C LYS A 13 -29.74 0.30 0.68
N GLU A 14 -30.99 0.14 1.07
CA GLU A 14 -31.58 0.53 2.33
C GLU A 14 -31.06 -0.37 3.47
N HIS A 15 -31.10 -1.69 3.30
CA HIS A 15 -30.56 -2.64 4.29
C HIS A 15 -29.04 -2.54 4.40
N GLN A 16 -28.33 -2.29 3.29
CA GLN A 16 -26.88 -2.11 3.31
C GLN A 16 -26.44 -0.95 4.20
N LYS A 17 -27.17 0.18 4.21
CA LYS A 17 -26.92 1.31 5.12
C LYS A 17 -27.12 0.92 6.59
N ILE A 18 -28.22 0.20 6.89
CA ILE A 18 -28.52 -0.27 8.25
C ILE A 18 -27.40 -1.20 8.76
N TYR A 19 -26.98 -2.17 7.95
CA TYR A 19 -25.89 -3.08 8.31
C TYR A 19 -24.54 -2.37 8.43
N GLN A 20 -24.30 -1.29 7.70
CA GLN A 20 -23.10 -0.47 7.86
C GLN A 20 -23.10 0.32 9.19
N GLU A 21 -24.23 0.90 9.60
CA GLU A 21 -24.37 1.53 10.93
C GLU A 21 -24.18 0.51 12.06
N TRP A 22 -24.69 -0.71 11.90
CA TRP A 22 -24.54 -1.80 12.86
C TRP A 22 -23.11 -2.35 12.91
N PHE A 23 -22.45 -2.43 11.75
CA PHE A 23 -21.03 -2.80 11.67
C PHE A 23 -20.18 -1.81 12.47
N SER A 24 -20.35 -0.50 12.25
CA SER A 24 -19.68 0.56 13.03
C SER A 24 -20.18 0.72 14.48
N PHE A 25 -21.07 -0.15 14.94
CA PHE A 25 -21.42 -0.31 16.36
C PHE A 25 -20.75 -1.55 16.98
N ALA A 26 -20.67 -2.66 16.24
CA ALA A 26 -19.99 -3.87 16.67
C ALA A 26 -18.46 -3.73 16.63
N ASP A 27 -17.93 -3.07 15.60
CA ASP A 27 -16.57 -2.57 15.49
C ASP A 27 -16.38 -1.40 16.48
N SER A 28 -15.74 -1.70 17.62
CA SER A 28 -15.63 -0.78 18.76
C SER A 28 -14.34 0.04 18.74
N ASP A 29 -13.31 -0.46 18.06
CA ASP A 29 -11.98 0.11 17.88
C ASP A 29 -11.79 0.76 16.49
N GLY A 30 -12.67 0.49 15.53
CA GLY A 30 -12.70 1.13 14.21
C GLY A 30 -11.68 0.56 13.22
N ASP A 31 -11.19 -0.66 13.45
CA ASP A 31 -10.17 -1.31 12.61
C ASP A 31 -10.75 -1.96 11.34
N GLY A 32 -12.08 -2.00 11.21
CA GLY A 32 -12.80 -2.63 10.11
C GLY A 32 -12.96 -4.15 10.25
N ARG A 33 -12.79 -4.73 11.45
CA ARG A 33 -12.81 -6.17 11.70
C ARG A 33 -13.51 -6.52 13.01
N ILE A 34 -14.66 -7.19 12.90
CA ILE A 34 -15.36 -7.67 14.10
C ILE A 34 -14.74 -9.00 14.54
N THR A 35 -14.09 -9.02 15.70
CA THR A 35 -13.50 -10.25 16.27
C THR A 35 -14.59 -11.27 16.64
N GLY A 36 -14.24 -12.56 16.71
CA GLY A 36 -15.17 -13.59 17.17
C GLY A 36 -15.78 -13.32 18.56
N SER A 37 -15.03 -12.68 19.48
CA SER A 37 -15.56 -12.28 20.78
C SER A 37 -16.62 -11.18 20.69
N ASP A 38 -16.50 -10.24 19.76
CA ASP A 38 -17.40 -9.10 19.62
C ASP A 38 -18.61 -9.45 18.75
N ALA A 39 -18.40 -10.25 17.71
CA ALA A 39 -19.48 -10.86 16.93
C ALA A 39 -20.41 -11.69 17.81
N ILE A 40 -19.89 -12.53 18.72
CA ILE A 40 -20.74 -13.33 19.62
C ILE A 40 -21.54 -12.43 20.58
N LYS A 41 -20.97 -11.33 21.10
CA LYS A 41 -21.70 -10.36 21.93
C LYS A 41 -22.81 -9.68 21.13
N PHE A 42 -22.52 -9.27 19.90
CA PHE A 42 -23.47 -8.58 19.02
C PHE A 42 -24.59 -9.53 18.57
N PHE A 43 -24.26 -10.72 18.07
CA PHE A 43 -25.24 -11.70 17.62
C PHE A 43 -26.16 -12.21 18.76
N ALA A 44 -25.70 -12.21 20.01
CA ALA A 44 -26.56 -12.53 21.15
C ALA A 44 -27.76 -11.57 21.30
N MET A 45 -27.70 -10.36 20.75
CA MET A 45 -28.83 -9.42 20.72
C MET A 45 -29.96 -9.87 19.77
N SER A 46 -29.74 -10.86 18.90
CA SER A 46 -30.79 -11.45 18.05
C SER A 46 -31.78 -12.37 18.81
N ASN A 47 -31.54 -12.61 20.11
CA ASN A 47 -32.32 -13.52 20.96
C ASN A 47 -32.40 -14.98 20.45
N LEU A 48 -31.49 -15.38 19.56
CA LEU A 48 -31.33 -16.77 19.11
C LEU A 48 -30.50 -17.57 20.13
N SER A 49 -30.66 -18.90 20.11
CA SER A 49 -29.95 -19.75 21.06
C SER A 49 -28.45 -19.84 20.74
N ARG A 50 -27.62 -20.18 21.73
CA ARG A 50 -26.19 -20.47 21.50
C ARG A 50 -25.94 -21.69 20.61
N GLN A 51 -26.96 -22.49 20.29
CA GLN A 51 -26.86 -23.58 19.32
C GLN A 51 -26.96 -23.05 17.89
N ASP A 52 -27.77 -22.01 17.66
CA ASP A 52 -27.99 -21.38 16.34
C ASP A 52 -26.90 -20.37 15.98
N LEU A 53 -26.36 -19.64 16.97
CA LEU A 53 -25.30 -18.64 16.72
C LEU A 53 -23.96 -19.26 16.29
N LYS A 54 -23.70 -20.53 16.63
CA LYS A 54 -22.49 -21.25 16.24
C LYS A 54 -22.40 -21.52 14.73
N PRO A 55 -23.40 -22.10 14.04
CA PRO A 55 -23.38 -22.25 12.59
C PRO A 55 -23.41 -20.90 11.86
N VAL A 56 -24.09 -19.86 12.38
CA VAL A 56 -24.00 -18.49 11.79
C VAL A 56 -22.56 -18.03 11.70
N TRP A 57 -21.82 -18.08 12.82
CA TRP A 57 -20.40 -17.72 12.84
C TRP A 57 -19.57 -18.61 11.90
N ALA A 58 -19.77 -19.92 11.92
CA ALA A 58 -18.98 -20.87 11.13
C ALA A 58 -19.18 -20.72 9.61
N ILE A 59 -20.39 -20.33 9.17
CA ILE A 59 -20.70 -20.07 7.77
C ILE A 59 -20.17 -18.69 7.35
N ALA A 60 -20.30 -17.66 8.21
CA ALA A 60 -19.78 -16.33 7.95
C ALA A 60 -18.24 -16.29 7.88
N ASP A 61 -17.55 -16.91 8.84
CA ASP A 61 -16.10 -17.14 8.82
C ASP A 61 -15.73 -18.41 8.05
N SER A 62 -16.29 -18.56 6.84
CA SER A 62 -15.98 -19.66 5.91
C SER A 62 -14.47 -19.78 5.58
N LYS A 63 -13.74 -18.67 5.67
CA LYS A 63 -12.28 -18.58 5.45
C LYS A 63 -11.45 -18.97 6.68
N ARG A 64 -12.07 -19.11 7.87
CA ARG A 64 -11.42 -19.34 9.17
C ARG A 64 -10.36 -18.30 9.52
N GLN A 65 -10.63 -17.04 9.19
CA GLN A 65 -9.74 -15.90 9.45
C GLN A 65 -9.88 -15.34 10.88
N GLY A 66 -10.90 -15.75 11.64
CA GLY A 66 -11.10 -15.39 13.04
C GLY A 66 -11.76 -14.02 13.29
N TYR A 67 -12.05 -13.29 12.22
CA TYR A 67 -12.74 -11.99 12.23
C TYR A 67 -13.68 -11.86 11.04
N LEU A 68 -14.68 -10.98 11.14
CA LEU A 68 -15.63 -10.67 10.06
C LEU A 68 -15.36 -9.27 9.53
N GLY A 69 -15.17 -9.14 8.21
CA GLY A 69 -15.28 -7.86 7.53
C GLY A 69 -16.74 -7.52 7.24
N LEU A 70 -16.98 -6.37 6.61
CA LEU A 70 -18.35 -5.89 6.31
C LEU A 70 -19.18 -6.89 5.48
N ILE A 71 -18.56 -7.63 4.55
CA ILE A 71 -19.25 -8.61 3.69
C ILE A 71 -19.63 -9.87 4.47
N GLU A 72 -18.71 -10.41 5.28
CA GLU A 72 -18.97 -11.55 6.14
C GLU A 72 -19.99 -11.19 7.25
N PHE A 73 -19.99 -9.94 7.73
CA PHE A 73 -20.99 -9.43 8.67
C PHE A 73 -22.39 -9.29 8.03
N ILE A 74 -22.51 -8.76 6.81
CA ILE A 74 -23.79 -8.72 6.07
C ILE A 74 -24.33 -10.14 5.86
N THR A 75 -23.46 -11.08 5.49
CA THR A 75 -23.79 -12.51 5.39
C THR A 75 -24.33 -13.04 6.73
N SER A 76 -23.69 -12.67 7.84
CA SER A 76 -24.16 -13.02 9.19
C SER A 76 -25.55 -12.47 9.48
N MET A 77 -25.82 -11.20 9.13
CA MET A 77 -27.14 -10.58 9.36
C MET A 77 -28.24 -11.29 8.56
N GLN A 78 -27.97 -11.69 7.31
CA GLN A 78 -28.90 -12.46 6.50
C GLN A 78 -29.18 -13.85 7.10
N LEU A 79 -28.17 -14.53 7.62
CA LEU A 79 -28.33 -15.82 8.32
C LEU A 79 -29.13 -15.69 9.63
N LEU A 80 -28.93 -14.62 10.40
CA LEU A 80 -29.72 -14.33 11.60
C LEU A 80 -31.20 -14.09 11.27
N SER A 81 -31.50 -13.34 10.19
CA SER A 81 -32.88 -13.15 9.72
C SER A 81 -33.56 -14.46 9.31
N LEU A 82 -32.84 -15.38 8.66
CA LEU A 82 -33.40 -16.70 8.28
C LEU A 82 -33.71 -17.56 9.51
N ALA A 83 -32.81 -17.55 10.49
CA ALA A 83 -32.97 -18.25 11.76
C ALA A 83 -34.16 -17.70 12.56
N GLN A 84 -34.30 -16.37 12.64
CA GLN A 84 -35.46 -15.72 13.26
C GLN A 84 -36.78 -15.98 12.50
N ALA A 85 -36.71 -16.20 11.18
CA ALA A 85 -37.84 -16.66 10.37
C ALA A 85 -38.13 -18.17 10.52
N GLY A 86 -37.43 -18.89 11.40
CA GLY A 86 -37.70 -20.30 11.72
C GLY A 86 -37.06 -21.32 10.77
N HIS A 87 -36.09 -20.91 9.95
CA HIS A 87 -35.33 -21.84 9.09
C HIS A 87 -34.13 -22.40 9.88
N GLU A 88 -33.89 -23.71 9.78
CA GLU A 88 -32.65 -24.32 10.29
C GLU A 88 -31.42 -23.72 9.59
N ILE A 89 -30.26 -23.70 10.25
CA ILE A 89 -29.05 -23.04 9.71
C ILE A 89 -28.06 -24.10 9.21
N THR A 90 -28.19 -24.48 7.94
CA THR A 90 -27.31 -25.46 7.28
C THR A 90 -26.51 -24.84 6.13
N HIS A 91 -25.36 -25.44 5.80
CA HIS A 91 -24.45 -24.96 4.76
C HIS A 91 -25.08 -24.91 3.36
N ASP A 92 -26.11 -25.72 3.10
CA ASP A 92 -26.74 -25.88 1.78
C ASP A 92 -27.76 -24.77 1.45
N ILE A 93 -28.20 -23.99 2.44
CA ILE A 93 -29.22 -22.94 2.24
C ILE A 93 -28.72 -21.80 1.34
N LEU A 94 -27.40 -21.60 1.28
CA LEU A 94 -26.73 -20.67 0.36
C LEU A 94 -26.97 -20.98 -1.12
N ASN A 95 -27.44 -22.20 -1.44
CA ASN A 95 -27.78 -22.65 -2.80
C ASN A 95 -29.30 -22.74 -3.05
N SER A 96 -30.13 -22.40 -2.07
CA SER A 96 -31.59 -22.47 -2.17
C SER A 96 -32.20 -21.17 -2.73
N ASN A 97 -33.35 -21.26 -3.42
CA ASN A 97 -34.08 -20.13 -4.01
C ASN A 97 -34.78 -19.25 -2.96
N VAL A 98 -34.03 -18.76 -1.97
CA VAL A 98 -34.50 -17.82 -0.95
C VAL A 98 -34.22 -16.39 -1.42
N ASP A 99 -35.24 -15.55 -1.38
CA ASP A 99 -35.13 -14.14 -1.79
C ASP A 99 -34.46 -13.31 -0.70
N PHE A 100 -33.12 -13.29 -0.73
CA PHE A 100 -32.27 -12.48 0.14
C PHE A 100 -32.42 -10.95 -0.04
N GLN A 101 -33.12 -10.49 -1.08
CA GLN A 101 -33.32 -9.06 -1.36
C GLN A 101 -34.56 -8.51 -0.63
N ASN A 102 -35.61 -9.33 -0.48
CA ASN A 102 -36.85 -8.97 0.23
C ASN A 102 -36.90 -9.43 1.70
N LEU A 103 -35.84 -10.09 2.20
CA LEU A 103 -35.74 -10.50 3.60
C LEU A 103 -35.62 -9.29 4.54
N LYS A 104 -36.44 -9.23 5.60
CA LYS A 104 -36.35 -8.15 6.59
C LYS A 104 -35.07 -8.26 7.44
N PRO A 105 -34.46 -7.14 7.87
CA PRO A 105 -33.34 -7.14 8.81
C PRO A 105 -33.69 -7.88 10.11
N PRO A 106 -32.71 -8.52 10.78
CA PRO A 106 -32.99 -9.29 11.99
C PRO A 106 -33.34 -8.34 13.14
N VAL A 107 -34.24 -8.78 14.01
CA VAL A 107 -34.62 -8.03 15.21
C VAL A 107 -33.49 -8.12 16.23
N MET A 108 -32.84 -7.00 16.52
CA MET A 108 -31.72 -6.92 17.46
C MET A 108 -32.16 -6.17 18.73
N GLU A 109 -32.44 -6.93 19.79
CA GLU A 109 -33.06 -6.39 21.00
C GLU A 109 -32.16 -5.36 21.69
N GLY A 110 -32.71 -4.17 21.92
CA GLY A 110 -32.02 -3.05 22.56
C GLY A 110 -31.05 -2.26 21.66
N LEU A 111 -30.79 -2.70 20.42
CA LEU A 111 -29.83 -2.03 19.52
C LEU A 111 -30.25 -0.58 19.21
N ASP A 112 -31.54 -0.33 18.96
CA ASP A 112 -32.06 1.03 18.70
C ASP A 112 -31.82 2.00 19.86
N LYS A 113 -31.91 1.51 21.11
CA LYS A 113 -31.63 2.29 22.33
C LYS A 113 -30.13 2.58 22.49
N LEU A 114 -29.26 1.70 22.00
CA LEU A 114 -27.81 1.89 22.05
C LEU A 114 -27.32 2.82 20.92
N LEU A 115 -27.88 2.70 19.72
CA LEU A 115 -27.59 3.58 18.58
C LEU A 115 -28.07 5.02 18.86
N SER A 116 -29.27 5.20 19.40
CA SER A 116 -29.75 6.52 19.84
C SER A 116 -28.90 7.12 20.98
N LYS A 117 -28.43 6.30 21.92
CA LYS A 117 -27.48 6.75 22.96
C LYS A 117 -26.11 7.14 22.38
N LYS A 118 -25.58 6.43 21.38
CA LYS A 118 -24.35 6.78 20.65
C LYS A 118 -24.50 8.15 19.94
N ARG A 119 -25.65 8.39 19.28
CA ARG A 119 -25.99 9.69 18.64
C ARG A 119 -26.17 10.87 19.61
N HIS A 120 -26.47 10.60 20.89
CA HIS A 120 -26.48 11.64 21.94
C HIS A 120 -25.11 11.83 22.60
N SER A 121 -24.32 10.76 22.77
CA SER A 121 -22.93 10.86 23.25
C SER A 121 -22.03 11.68 22.33
N SER A 122 -22.32 11.71 21.03
CA SER A 122 -21.65 12.56 20.03
C SER A 122 -22.25 13.97 19.91
N LYS A 123 -23.16 14.37 20.82
CA LYS A 123 -23.78 15.70 20.86
C LYS A 123 -23.56 16.45 22.19
N SER A 124 -22.75 15.91 23.10
CA SER A 124 -22.36 16.57 24.35
C SER A 124 -20.88 16.99 24.39
N SER A 125 -20.20 16.98 23.24
CA SER A 125 -18.83 17.48 23.05
C SER A 125 -18.74 18.76 22.24
N ASP A 126 -19.83 19.19 21.58
CA ASP A 126 -19.89 20.39 20.74
C ASP A 126 -21.16 21.16 21.07
N ALA A 127 -21.02 22.19 21.92
CA ALA A 127 -22.10 23.08 22.32
C ALA A 127 -21.61 24.54 22.35
N ASP A 128 -21.08 25.00 21.20
CA ASP A 128 -20.87 26.42 20.89
C ASP A 128 -21.04 26.66 19.38
N ALA A 129 -22.29 26.50 18.91
CA ALA A 129 -22.80 27.07 17.66
C ALA A 129 -24.33 27.03 17.67
N ASN A 130 -24.97 28.15 18.00
CA ASN A 130 -26.38 28.35 17.68
C ASN A 130 -26.51 28.42 16.14
N GLY A 131 -27.45 27.66 15.58
CA GLY A 131 -27.71 27.71 14.14
C GLY A 131 -28.69 28.82 13.77
N GLU A 132 -28.67 29.19 12.50
CA GLU A 132 -29.88 29.53 11.77
C GLU A 132 -29.95 28.62 10.54
N GLU A 133 -31.14 28.04 10.31
CA GLU A 133 -31.49 27.46 9.03
C GLU A 133 -31.51 28.58 7.97
N PHE A 134 -31.34 28.27 6.68
CA PHE A 134 -32.38 28.53 5.68
C PHE A 134 -32.08 27.88 4.33
N TYR A 135 -33.02 28.03 3.40
CA TYR A 135 -33.23 27.23 2.20
C TYR A 135 -32.34 27.63 1.01
N ALA A 136 -32.28 26.75 0.01
CA ALA A 136 -31.54 26.93 -1.23
C ALA A 136 -32.05 28.12 -2.08
N ASN A 137 -31.14 28.81 -2.77
CA ASN A 137 -31.11 29.01 -4.23
C ASN A 137 -29.89 29.86 -4.68
N ASP A 138 -29.45 29.61 -5.92
CA ASP A 138 -28.79 30.44 -6.94
C ASP A 138 -27.71 31.53 -6.62
N ASP A 139 -26.71 31.54 -7.51
CA ASP A 139 -25.81 32.63 -7.97
C ASP A 139 -24.72 33.28 -7.07
N ASP A 140 -23.49 32.82 -7.33
CA ASP A 140 -22.25 33.58 -7.67
C ASP A 140 -21.50 34.55 -6.71
N CYS A 141 -20.19 34.24 -6.58
CA CYS A 141 -19.03 35.14 -6.46
C CYS A 141 -18.80 36.04 -5.21
N TYR A 142 -17.58 36.61 -5.16
CA TYR A 142 -17.07 37.63 -4.20
C TYR A 142 -16.61 37.21 -2.78
N PHE A 143 -15.91 36.08 -2.60
CA PHE A 143 -15.19 35.76 -1.35
C PHE A 143 -13.71 36.25 -1.30
N TRP A 144 -13.31 37.21 -2.14
CA TRP A 144 -11.90 37.65 -2.29
C TRP A 144 -11.56 39.03 -1.68
N PHE A 145 -12.40 39.57 -0.79
CA PHE A 145 -12.27 40.98 -0.35
C PHE A 145 -12.22 41.26 1.16
N PHE A 146 -12.21 40.25 2.04
CA PHE A 146 -12.27 40.47 3.51
C PHE A 146 -11.04 40.01 4.32
N VAL A 147 -10.02 39.42 3.69
CA VAL A 147 -8.81 38.89 4.39
C VAL A 147 -7.78 39.99 4.69
N MET A 148 -8.10 41.28 4.47
CA MET A 148 -7.14 42.38 4.58
C MET A 148 -7.68 43.60 5.35
N HIS A 149 -8.19 43.41 6.58
CA HIS A 149 -8.29 44.49 7.57
C HIS A 149 -8.43 43.95 9.01
N LEU A 150 -7.72 44.59 9.97
CA LEU A 150 -7.69 44.29 11.42
C LEU A 150 -7.10 42.90 11.79
N LEU A 151 -6.18 42.76 12.76
CA LEU A 151 -5.89 43.58 13.94
C LEU A 151 -4.38 43.85 14.15
N ILE A 152 -4.07 45.08 14.57
CA ILE A 152 -2.85 45.50 15.28
C ILE A 152 -3.29 46.09 16.61
N SER A 153 -2.61 45.75 17.73
CA SER A 153 -2.31 46.62 18.90
C SER A 153 -2.24 45.86 20.25
N SER A 154 -1.48 46.43 21.18
CA SER A 154 -1.11 45.94 22.51
C SER A 154 -1.94 46.57 23.64
N ASP A 155 -1.93 45.97 24.85
CA ASP A 155 -1.30 46.51 26.10
C ASP A 155 -1.68 45.67 27.36
N THR A 156 -0.72 45.15 28.15
CA THR A 156 -0.09 45.66 29.41
C THR A 156 -0.89 45.48 30.74
N GLY A 157 -0.18 45.10 31.81
CA GLY A 157 -0.69 44.98 33.20
C GLY A 157 0.11 44.00 34.08
N SER A 158 0.52 44.38 35.29
CA SER A 158 1.52 43.64 36.10
C SER A 158 1.23 43.61 37.61
N SER A 159 1.72 42.57 38.31
CA SER A 159 1.89 42.54 39.79
C SER A 159 2.74 41.34 40.28
N GLN A 160 3.50 41.51 41.37
CA GLN A 160 4.39 40.52 42.03
C GLN A 160 4.01 40.36 43.54
N PRO A 161 4.81 39.72 44.45
CA PRO A 161 5.00 38.27 44.61
C PRO A 161 4.85 37.78 46.10
N GLN A 162 4.77 36.46 46.37
CA GLN A 162 5.14 35.89 47.69
C GLN A 162 5.40 34.36 47.68
N SER A 163 6.06 33.85 48.73
CA SER A 163 6.71 32.52 48.89
C SER A 163 6.08 31.68 50.02
N SER A 164 6.20 30.35 50.19
CA SER A 164 6.84 29.16 49.54
C SER A 164 6.30 27.90 50.30
N PRO A 165 6.86 26.65 50.31
CA PRO A 165 7.96 25.99 49.55
C PRO A 165 7.66 24.57 48.97
N SER A 166 8.60 24.11 48.12
CA SER A 166 9.01 22.70 47.88
C SER A 166 7.98 21.59 47.57
N ALA A 167 7.99 21.14 46.31
CA ALA A 167 7.90 19.71 45.95
C ALA A 167 8.71 19.45 44.66
N ALA A 168 9.99 19.05 44.81
CA ALA A 168 10.87 18.80 43.67
C ALA A 168 10.70 17.36 43.16
N TRP A 169 10.04 17.20 42.00
CA TRP A 169 10.02 15.91 41.27
C TRP A 169 10.47 16.00 39.80
N PHE A 170 10.43 17.18 39.19
CA PHE A 170 10.87 17.37 37.80
C PHE A 170 12.29 17.95 37.72
N SER A 171 13.28 17.07 37.97
CA SER A 171 14.63 17.30 37.44
C SER A 171 14.56 17.16 35.92
N THR A 172 14.43 18.29 35.23
CA THR A 172 14.62 18.38 33.78
C THR A 172 16.06 18.00 33.46
N LYS A 173 16.28 16.70 33.21
CA LYS A 173 17.50 16.24 32.54
C LYS A 173 17.57 16.94 31.20
N SER A 174 18.41 17.98 31.15
CA SER A 174 18.80 18.71 29.96
C SER A 174 18.92 17.74 28.79
N SER A 175 18.12 17.98 27.76
CA SER A 175 18.29 17.34 26.46
C SER A 175 19.68 17.73 25.99
N LYS A 176 20.67 16.86 26.20
CA LYS A 176 21.99 16.99 25.58
C LYS A 176 21.75 16.93 24.07
N LYS A 177 21.58 18.09 23.45
CA LYS A 177 21.73 18.26 22.00
C LYS A 177 23.07 17.60 21.67
N VAL A 178 23.03 16.56 20.84
CA VAL A 178 24.25 15.93 20.34
C VAL A 178 25.06 17.04 19.68
N SER A 179 26.30 17.25 20.12
CA SER A 179 27.13 18.28 19.53
C SER A 179 27.26 18.03 18.03
N MET A 180 26.97 19.05 17.22
CA MET A 180 27.16 19.00 15.76
C MET A 180 28.64 18.76 15.38
N SER A 181 29.57 18.84 16.33
CA SER A 181 30.99 18.52 16.17
C SER A 181 31.34 17.03 16.28
N ALA A 182 30.36 16.12 16.44
CA ALA A 182 30.58 14.71 16.78
C ALA A 182 29.95 13.72 15.78
N VAL A 183 29.64 14.19 14.57
CA VAL A 183 29.00 13.43 13.48
C VAL A 183 29.54 13.97 12.14
N THR A 184 30.02 13.07 11.27
CA THR A 184 30.64 13.43 9.97
C THR A 184 29.65 13.53 8.81
N SER A 185 28.50 12.85 8.89
CA SER A 185 27.42 12.88 7.90
C SER A 185 26.05 12.74 8.57
N ILE A 186 24.96 13.20 7.94
CA ILE A 186 23.59 12.99 8.42
C ILE A 186 23.31 11.50 8.67
N ILE A 187 23.82 10.64 7.77
CA ILE A 187 23.70 9.17 7.85
C ILE A 187 24.33 8.63 9.15
N ASP A 188 25.53 9.09 9.52
CA ASP A 188 26.18 8.72 10.79
C ASP A 188 25.32 9.13 12.00
N GLY A 189 24.63 10.27 11.89
CA GLY A 189 23.70 10.78 12.90
C GLY A 189 22.48 9.88 13.08
N LEU A 190 21.82 9.51 11.98
CA LEU A 190 20.67 8.60 11.95
C LEU A 190 21.05 7.20 12.45
N LYS A 191 22.16 6.64 11.95
CA LYS A 191 22.75 5.36 12.37
C LYS A 191 23.02 5.32 13.87
N LYS A 192 23.63 6.38 14.42
CA LYS A 192 23.87 6.55 15.85
C LYS A 192 22.56 6.66 16.65
N LEU A 193 21.56 7.39 16.13
CA LEU A 193 20.26 7.55 16.79
C LEU A 193 19.52 6.21 16.86
N TYR A 194 19.45 5.47 15.75
CA TYR A 194 18.86 4.13 15.69
C TYR A 194 19.52 3.17 16.69
N ILE A 195 20.84 3.05 16.67
CA ILE A 195 21.60 2.16 17.57
C ILE A 195 21.39 2.53 19.05
N GLN A 196 21.33 3.83 19.38
CA GLN A 196 21.24 4.29 20.77
C GLN A 196 19.81 4.40 21.32
N LYS A 197 18.78 4.47 20.47
CA LYS A 197 17.40 4.77 20.89
C LYS A 197 16.38 3.73 20.44
N LEU A 198 16.39 3.34 19.16
CA LEU A 198 15.34 2.49 18.60
C LEU A 198 15.67 1.00 18.73
N LYS A 199 16.89 0.60 18.32
CA LYS A 199 17.36 -0.80 18.37
C LYS A 199 17.20 -1.47 19.75
N PRO A 200 17.46 -0.80 20.90
CA PRO A 200 17.21 -1.41 22.21
C PRO A 200 15.72 -1.71 22.47
N LEU A 201 14.81 -0.89 21.95
CA LEU A 201 13.37 -1.09 22.08
C LEU A 201 12.91 -2.25 21.18
N GLU A 202 13.35 -2.27 19.91
CA GLU A 202 13.04 -3.36 18.97
C GLU A 202 13.46 -4.72 19.52
N VAL A 203 14.67 -4.82 20.09
CA VAL A 203 15.17 -6.05 20.73
C VAL A 203 14.39 -6.39 22.00
N THR A 204 14.04 -5.39 22.84
CA THR A 204 13.29 -5.63 24.09
C THR A 204 11.89 -6.16 23.83
N TYR A 205 11.20 -5.65 22.81
CA TYR A 205 9.84 -6.05 22.44
C TYR A 205 9.77 -7.09 21.31
N ARG A 206 10.92 -7.61 20.85
CA ARG A 206 11.06 -8.55 19.72
C ARG A 206 10.33 -8.11 18.45
N PHE A 207 10.44 -6.83 18.12
CA PHE A 207 9.78 -6.23 16.95
C PHE A 207 10.13 -6.95 15.63
N ASN A 208 11.34 -7.52 15.56
CA ASN A 208 11.84 -8.32 14.45
C ASN A 208 11.07 -9.63 14.21
N ASP A 209 10.36 -10.17 15.21
CA ASP A 209 9.56 -11.39 15.09
C ASP A 209 8.18 -11.10 14.44
N PHE A 210 7.79 -9.82 14.32
CA PHE A 210 6.45 -9.40 13.91
C PHE A 210 6.41 -8.49 12.68
N VAL A 211 7.39 -7.59 12.51
CA VAL A 211 7.31 -6.52 11.50
C VAL A 211 8.52 -6.50 10.56
N SER A 212 9.73 -6.22 11.08
CA SER A 212 10.92 -6.04 10.23
C SER A 212 12.22 -6.45 10.92
N PRO A 213 13.15 -7.13 10.22
CA PRO A 213 14.49 -7.40 10.76
C PRO A 213 15.21 -6.13 11.24
N LEU A 214 16.07 -6.28 12.25
CA LEU A 214 16.90 -5.18 12.76
C LEU A 214 17.78 -4.60 11.65
N LEU A 215 17.80 -3.28 11.50
CA LEU A 215 18.70 -2.61 10.57
C LEU A 215 20.18 -2.86 10.93
N THR A 216 20.95 -3.14 9.89
CA THR A 216 22.40 -3.33 9.89
C THR A 216 23.11 -2.04 9.48
N ASN A 217 24.43 -1.96 9.66
CA ASN A 217 25.19 -0.80 9.20
C ASN A 217 25.06 -0.62 7.67
N SER A 218 25.09 -1.74 6.95
CA SER A 218 25.01 -1.83 5.49
C SER A 218 23.67 -1.37 4.92
N ASP A 219 22.61 -1.27 5.75
CA ASP A 219 21.34 -0.66 5.38
C ASP A 219 21.39 0.88 5.39
N PHE A 220 22.18 1.48 6.30
CA PHE A 220 22.42 2.93 6.31
C PHE A 220 23.46 3.37 5.27
N ASP A 221 24.41 2.48 4.97
CA ASP A 221 25.48 2.70 4.00
C ASP A 221 25.05 2.28 2.57
N ALA A 222 23.81 1.81 2.40
CA ALA A 222 23.25 1.38 1.13
C ALA A 222 23.06 2.56 0.17
N LYS A 223 23.24 2.29 -1.13
CA LYS A 223 22.87 3.23 -2.18
C LYS A 223 21.36 3.21 -2.40
N PRO A 224 20.76 4.33 -2.85
CA PRO A 224 19.33 4.38 -3.17
C PRO A 224 18.92 3.29 -4.17
N MET A 225 17.77 2.66 -3.92
CA MET A 225 17.28 1.53 -4.69
C MET A 225 16.03 1.87 -5.53
N VAL A 226 16.08 1.50 -6.81
CA VAL A 226 14.99 1.66 -7.78
C VAL A 226 14.47 0.28 -8.17
N MET A 227 13.27 -0.08 -7.70
CA MET A 227 12.63 -1.35 -8.06
C MET A 227 11.74 -1.19 -9.29
N LEU A 228 11.89 -2.09 -10.26
CA LEU A 228 11.03 -2.19 -11.43
C LEU A 228 10.04 -3.33 -11.24
N LEU A 229 8.74 -3.04 -11.29
CA LEU A 229 7.65 -4.01 -11.14
C LEU A 229 6.69 -3.92 -12.33
N GLY A 230 6.13 -5.06 -12.76
CA GLY A 230 5.19 -5.09 -13.88
C GLY A 230 5.01 -6.49 -14.44
N GLN A 231 4.01 -6.68 -15.30
CA GLN A 231 3.72 -7.99 -15.92
C GLN A 231 4.86 -8.50 -16.81
N TYR A 232 4.73 -9.72 -17.34
CA TYR A 232 5.67 -10.24 -18.34
C TYR A 232 5.67 -9.39 -19.62
N SER A 233 6.83 -9.31 -20.27
CA SER A 233 7.04 -8.57 -21.51
C SER A 233 6.85 -7.04 -21.44
N THR A 234 6.57 -6.41 -20.28
CA THR A 234 6.47 -4.94 -20.16
C THR A 234 7.80 -4.19 -20.34
N GLY A 235 8.91 -4.92 -20.40
CA GLY A 235 10.23 -4.39 -20.78
C GLY A 235 11.12 -3.93 -19.62
N LYS A 236 10.92 -4.41 -18.38
CA LYS A 236 11.76 -4.08 -17.20
C LYS A 236 13.26 -4.24 -17.45
N THR A 237 13.70 -5.43 -17.86
CA THR A 237 15.09 -5.74 -18.22
C THR A 237 15.60 -4.85 -19.36
N THR A 238 14.77 -4.56 -20.35
CA THR A 238 15.10 -3.66 -21.47
C THR A 238 15.24 -2.21 -21.02
N PHE A 239 14.39 -1.75 -20.10
CA PHE A 239 14.44 -0.40 -19.52
C PHE A 239 15.74 -0.19 -18.74
N ILE A 240 16.16 -1.15 -17.91
CA ILE A 240 17.45 -1.07 -17.20
C ILE A 240 18.61 -1.05 -18.19
N LYS A 241 18.60 -1.95 -19.19
CA LYS A 241 19.62 -1.97 -20.26
C LYS A 241 19.70 -0.62 -20.98
N HIS A 242 18.56 -0.01 -21.27
CA HIS A 242 18.47 1.30 -21.92
C HIS A 242 18.99 2.44 -21.03
N LEU A 243 18.70 2.45 -19.73
CA LEU A 243 19.26 3.43 -18.80
C LEU A 243 20.78 3.28 -18.61
N LEU A 244 21.30 2.05 -18.65
CA LEU A 244 22.73 1.76 -18.56
C LEU A 244 23.46 1.86 -19.91
N GLN A 245 22.74 2.04 -21.03
CA GLN A 245 23.26 1.98 -22.41
C GLN A 245 24.12 0.72 -22.68
N SER A 246 23.93 -0.34 -21.89
CA SER A 246 24.78 -1.52 -21.81
C SER A 246 24.00 -2.69 -21.20
N SER A 247 24.42 -3.92 -21.49
CA SER A 247 23.81 -5.13 -20.89
C SER A 247 24.54 -5.48 -19.61
N TYR A 248 23.80 -5.82 -18.56
CA TYR A 248 24.37 -6.29 -17.29
C TYR A 248 24.49 -7.82 -17.24
N PRO A 249 25.45 -8.40 -16.48
CA PRO A 249 25.59 -9.84 -16.31
C PRO A 249 24.31 -10.52 -15.81
N GLY A 250 23.88 -11.62 -16.44
CA GLY A 250 22.65 -12.32 -16.08
C GLY A 250 21.37 -11.77 -16.74
N ALA A 251 21.42 -10.64 -17.46
CA ALA A 251 20.28 -10.13 -18.22
C ALA A 251 19.86 -11.08 -19.36
N HIS A 252 18.62 -11.58 -19.32
CA HIS A 252 18.06 -12.44 -20.38
C HIS A 252 16.79 -11.80 -20.96
N VAL A 253 16.92 -11.10 -22.09
CA VAL A 253 15.78 -10.48 -22.80
C VAL A 253 15.28 -11.42 -23.89
N GLY A 254 14.09 -12.00 -23.70
CA GLY A 254 13.41 -12.83 -24.69
C GLY A 254 11.90 -12.54 -24.78
N PRO A 255 11.20 -13.07 -25.83
CA PRO A 255 9.75 -12.95 -25.97
C PRO A 255 8.98 -13.91 -25.05
N GLU A 256 9.60 -15.02 -24.65
CA GLU A 256 9.12 -15.97 -23.65
C GLU A 256 9.36 -15.42 -22.22
N PRO A 257 8.74 -15.97 -21.17
CA PRO A 257 8.99 -15.56 -19.78
C PRO A 257 10.41 -15.95 -19.30
N THR A 258 11.43 -15.20 -19.75
CA THR A 258 12.85 -15.45 -19.47
C THR A 258 13.31 -15.01 -18.09
N THR A 259 12.75 -13.92 -17.55
CA THR A 259 13.10 -13.41 -16.21
C THR A 259 12.23 -14.08 -15.14
N ASP A 260 12.71 -15.18 -14.57
CA ASP A 260 12.12 -15.88 -13.41
C ASP A 260 12.85 -15.58 -12.08
N ARG A 261 13.89 -14.73 -12.14
CA ARG A 261 14.75 -14.32 -11.02
C ARG A 261 14.55 -12.86 -10.64
N PHE A 262 14.74 -12.57 -9.36
CA PHE A 262 15.01 -11.20 -8.89
C PHE A 262 16.50 -10.91 -9.12
N VAL A 263 16.80 -9.86 -9.87
CA VAL A 263 18.19 -9.45 -10.16
C VAL A 263 18.43 -8.05 -9.62
N VAL A 264 19.35 -7.92 -8.67
CA VAL A 264 19.82 -6.61 -8.19
C VAL A 264 21.04 -6.22 -9.00
N VAL A 265 20.97 -5.11 -9.74
CA VAL A 265 22.06 -4.57 -10.56
C VAL A 265 22.72 -3.42 -9.81
N MET A 266 23.99 -3.61 -9.43
CA MET A 266 24.76 -2.67 -8.62
C MET A 266 26.18 -2.47 -9.16
N SER A 267 26.85 -1.42 -8.68
CA SER A 267 28.25 -1.17 -9.03
C SER A 267 29.16 -2.21 -8.37
N GLY A 268 30.14 -2.70 -9.14
CA GLY A 268 31.25 -3.50 -8.66
C GLY A 268 32.50 -3.29 -9.52
N PRO A 269 33.68 -3.78 -9.09
CA PRO A 269 34.93 -3.62 -9.84
C PRO A 269 34.94 -4.44 -11.14
N ASP A 270 34.31 -5.61 -11.13
CA ASP A 270 34.31 -6.58 -12.22
C ASP A 270 32.87 -6.90 -12.66
N GLU A 271 32.70 -7.24 -13.93
CA GLU A 271 31.45 -7.79 -14.45
C GLU A 271 31.25 -9.23 -13.95
N ARG A 272 30.30 -9.44 -13.03
CA ARG A 272 30.00 -10.76 -12.47
C ARG A 272 28.56 -10.92 -11.99
N SER A 273 28.07 -12.15 -12.04
CA SER A 273 26.83 -12.58 -11.38
C SER A 273 27.18 -13.33 -10.09
N ILE A 274 26.49 -13.01 -9.00
CA ILE A 274 26.64 -13.61 -7.67
C ILE A 274 25.30 -14.27 -7.28
N PRO A 275 25.27 -15.60 -7.03
CA PRO A 275 24.05 -16.30 -6.62
C PRO A 275 23.51 -15.81 -5.27
N GLY A 276 22.18 -15.72 -5.14
CA GLY A 276 21.50 -15.16 -3.96
C GLY A 276 21.88 -15.80 -2.62
N ASN A 277 22.18 -17.10 -2.60
CA ASN A 277 22.69 -17.80 -1.41
C ASN A 277 24.00 -17.19 -0.87
N THR A 278 24.86 -16.66 -1.74
CA THR A 278 26.12 -16.00 -1.37
C THR A 278 25.87 -14.54 -0.98
N VAL A 279 25.01 -13.85 -1.72
CA VAL A 279 24.64 -12.44 -1.48
C VAL A 279 23.98 -12.27 -0.10
N ALA A 280 23.13 -13.21 0.31
CA ALA A 280 22.40 -13.14 1.57
C ALA A 280 23.25 -13.43 2.82
N VAL A 281 24.52 -13.85 2.67
CA VAL A 281 25.48 -14.01 3.78
C VAL A 281 26.62 -12.97 3.76
N GLN A 282 26.66 -12.12 2.74
CA GLN A 282 27.63 -11.02 2.62
C GLN A 282 27.25 -9.85 3.52
N ALA A 283 28.03 -9.64 4.59
CA ALA A 283 27.76 -8.60 5.60
C ALA A 283 27.92 -7.18 5.05
N ASP A 284 28.66 -7.01 3.97
CA ASP A 284 28.84 -5.77 3.21
C ASP A 284 27.61 -5.38 2.37
N MET A 285 26.61 -6.26 2.23
CA MET A 285 25.42 -6.00 1.40
C MET A 285 24.11 -5.97 2.22
N PRO A 286 23.15 -5.08 1.88
CA PRO A 286 21.87 -4.92 2.61
C PRO A 286 20.83 -6.04 2.36
N PHE A 287 21.26 -7.23 1.91
CA PHE A 287 20.39 -8.33 1.47
C PHE A 287 20.31 -9.50 2.46
N SER A 288 20.98 -9.41 3.61
CA SER A 288 20.96 -10.47 4.64
C SER A 288 19.55 -10.82 5.14
N GLY A 289 18.64 -9.86 5.17
CA GLY A 289 17.22 -10.09 5.52
C GLY A 289 16.49 -11.05 4.57
N LEU A 290 16.95 -11.23 3.33
CA LEU A 290 16.34 -12.15 2.36
C LEU A 290 16.51 -13.63 2.72
N THR A 291 17.41 -13.96 3.65
CA THR A 291 17.52 -15.33 4.21
C THR A 291 16.21 -15.86 4.79
N THR A 292 15.33 -14.97 5.27
CA THR A 292 14.01 -15.30 5.84
C THR A 292 13.06 -15.96 4.83
N PHE A 293 13.20 -15.67 3.54
CA PHE A 293 12.40 -16.31 2.46
C PHE A 293 12.91 -17.71 2.05
N GLY A 294 14.00 -18.17 2.66
CA GLY A 294 14.52 -19.52 2.50
C GLY A 294 15.22 -19.81 1.17
N THR A 295 15.74 -21.03 1.05
CA THR A 295 16.57 -21.46 -0.10
C THR A 295 15.82 -21.49 -1.42
N ALA A 296 14.49 -21.70 -1.39
CA ALA A 296 13.65 -21.67 -2.59
C ALA A 296 13.70 -20.29 -3.27
N PHE A 297 13.54 -19.21 -2.50
CA PHE A 297 13.71 -17.85 -2.99
C PHE A 297 15.16 -17.55 -3.39
N LEU A 298 16.14 -17.85 -2.52
CA LEU A 298 17.55 -17.53 -2.77
C LEU A 298 18.11 -18.17 -4.05
N SER A 299 17.57 -19.32 -4.48
CA SER A 299 17.90 -19.96 -5.77
C SER A 299 17.43 -19.17 -7.01
N LYS A 300 16.45 -18.27 -6.80
CA LYS A 300 15.84 -17.35 -7.77
C LYS A 300 16.20 -15.89 -7.47
N PHE A 301 17.20 -15.65 -6.64
CA PHE A 301 17.77 -14.33 -6.36
C PHE A 301 19.20 -14.27 -6.90
N GLU A 302 19.57 -13.12 -7.45
CA GLU A 302 20.86 -12.91 -8.11
C GLU A 302 21.32 -11.45 -7.93
N CYS A 303 22.60 -11.25 -7.71
CA CYS A 303 23.24 -9.94 -7.71
C CYS A 303 24.14 -9.83 -8.95
N SER A 304 23.84 -8.88 -9.81
CA SER A 304 24.64 -8.51 -10.96
C SER A 304 25.50 -7.31 -10.61
N GLN A 305 26.81 -7.47 -10.70
CA GLN A 305 27.79 -6.41 -10.46
C GLN A 305 28.49 -6.05 -11.76
N MET A 306 28.66 -4.75 -12.00
CA MET A 306 29.48 -4.23 -13.10
C MET A 306 29.99 -2.80 -12.82
N PRO A 307 31.12 -2.39 -13.40
CA PRO A 307 31.61 -1.02 -13.30
C PRO A 307 30.78 -0.10 -14.21
N HIS A 308 29.97 0.78 -13.64
CA HIS A 308 29.18 1.76 -14.40
C HIS A 308 28.85 3.00 -13.56
N SER A 309 29.07 4.20 -14.11
CA SER A 309 28.92 5.47 -13.37
C SER A 309 27.52 5.72 -12.82
N LEU A 310 26.44 5.30 -13.51
CA LEU A 310 25.09 5.39 -12.91
C LEU A 310 24.94 4.48 -11.68
N LEU A 311 25.56 3.29 -11.71
CA LEU A 311 25.51 2.34 -10.60
C LEU A 311 26.41 2.75 -9.42
N GLU A 312 27.30 3.72 -9.62
CA GLU A 312 28.03 4.36 -8.53
C GLU A 312 27.09 5.15 -7.60
N HIS A 313 25.94 5.60 -8.10
CA HIS A 313 24.99 6.44 -7.37
C HIS A 313 23.65 5.76 -7.03
N ILE A 314 23.18 4.81 -7.83
CA ILE A 314 21.91 4.09 -7.60
C ILE A 314 22.05 2.58 -7.82
N THR A 315 21.14 1.80 -7.25
CA THR A 315 21.03 0.34 -7.46
C THR A 315 19.67 0.02 -8.06
N PHE A 316 19.61 -0.84 -9.08
CA PHE A 316 18.35 -1.28 -9.68
C PHE A 316 17.94 -2.66 -9.16
N VAL A 317 16.63 -2.89 -9.04
CA VAL A 317 16.05 -4.20 -8.75
C VAL A 317 15.12 -4.59 -9.90
N ASP A 318 15.58 -5.49 -10.78
CA ASP A 318 14.73 -6.11 -11.80
C ASP A 318 13.95 -7.25 -11.15
N THR A 319 12.62 -7.17 -11.17
CA THR A 319 11.75 -8.22 -10.64
C THR A 319 11.29 -9.17 -11.75
N PRO A 320 11.00 -10.45 -11.44
CA PRO A 320 10.30 -11.32 -12.37
C PRO A 320 9.01 -10.66 -12.87
N GLY A 321 8.57 -11.01 -14.08
CA GLY A 321 7.25 -10.61 -14.54
C GLY A 321 6.16 -11.03 -13.55
N VAL A 322 5.17 -10.17 -13.30
CA VAL A 322 3.97 -10.59 -12.57
C VAL A 322 3.12 -11.47 -13.50
N LEU A 323 2.69 -12.64 -13.01
CA LEU A 323 1.97 -13.62 -13.83
C LEU A 323 0.52 -13.19 -14.05
N SER A 324 -0.07 -13.64 -15.16
CA SER A 324 -1.49 -13.49 -15.45
C SER A 324 -2.20 -14.85 -15.32
N GLY A 325 -2.94 -15.01 -14.21
CA GLY A 325 -3.82 -16.16 -13.96
C GLY A 325 -3.29 -17.19 -12.96
N GLU A 326 -4.24 -17.96 -12.38
CA GLU A 326 -4.01 -18.85 -11.23
C GLU A 326 -3.02 -19.99 -11.51
N LYS A 327 -3.03 -20.56 -12.73
CA LYS A 327 -2.27 -21.79 -13.06
C LYS A 327 -0.75 -21.63 -13.07
N GLN A 328 -0.25 -20.40 -13.22
CA GLN A 328 1.19 -20.15 -13.18
C GLN A 328 1.67 -19.80 -11.75
N ARG A 329 0.77 -19.36 -10.86
CA ARG A 329 1.09 -19.00 -9.47
C ARG A 329 1.64 -20.17 -8.67
N THR A 330 1.04 -21.34 -8.87
CA THR A 330 1.48 -22.61 -8.30
C THR A 330 2.87 -23.06 -8.77
N GLN A 331 3.53 -22.34 -9.71
CA GLN A 331 4.91 -22.61 -10.12
C GLN A 331 5.94 -21.90 -9.22
N ARG A 332 5.56 -20.87 -8.45
CA ARG A 332 6.48 -20.20 -7.53
C ARG A 332 6.55 -20.93 -6.19
N ALA A 333 7.73 -21.47 -5.87
CA ALA A 333 8.02 -22.14 -4.60
C ALA A 333 8.36 -21.15 -3.44
N TYR A 334 8.04 -19.87 -3.59
CA TYR A 334 8.33 -18.81 -2.62
C TYR A 334 7.24 -17.74 -2.64
N ASP A 335 7.09 -16.99 -1.55
CA ASP A 335 6.16 -15.87 -1.47
C ASP A 335 6.69 -14.65 -2.24
N PHE A 336 6.22 -14.50 -3.48
CA PHE A 336 6.55 -13.34 -4.31
C PHE A 336 6.04 -12.02 -3.70
N THR A 337 4.88 -12.02 -3.04
CA THR A 337 4.27 -10.79 -2.51
C THR A 337 5.05 -10.28 -1.29
N GLY A 338 5.41 -11.17 -0.37
CA GLY A 338 6.29 -10.85 0.76
C GLY A 338 7.67 -10.35 0.31
N VAL A 339 8.29 -10.99 -0.69
CA VAL A 339 9.58 -10.53 -1.26
C VAL A 339 9.45 -9.14 -1.87
N THR A 340 8.42 -8.88 -2.69
CA THR A 340 8.23 -7.55 -3.29
C THR A 340 7.94 -6.48 -2.24
N SER A 341 7.19 -6.78 -1.18
CA SER A 341 6.95 -5.87 -0.06
C SER A 341 8.24 -5.58 0.73
N TRP A 342 9.09 -6.58 0.96
CA TRP A 342 10.42 -6.40 1.57
C TRP A 342 11.32 -5.46 0.75
N PHE A 343 11.36 -5.61 -0.58
CA PHE A 343 12.08 -4.67 -1.45
C PHE A 343 11.44 -3.28 -1.43
N ALA A 344 10.11 -3.17 -1.49
CA ALA A 344 9.39 -1.90 -1.47
C ALA A 344 9.71 -1.06 -0.22
N ALA A 345 9.80 -1.70 0.96
CA ALA A 345 10.17 -1.04 2.20
C ALA A 345 11.58 -0.43 2.16
N LYS A 346 12.52 -1.05 1.44
CA LYS A 346 13.92 -0.60 1.30
C LYS A 346 14.19 0.27 0.08
N CYS A 347 13.29 0.32 -0.90
CA CYS A 347 13.49 1.12 -2.11
C CYS A 347 13.09 2.59 -1.90
N ASP A 348 13.68 3.47 -2.70
CA ASP A 348 13.39 4.90 -2.77
C ASP A 348 12.41 5.22 -3.90
N LEU A 349 12.45 4.43 -4.97
CA LEU A 349 11.56 4.56 -6.11
C LEU A 349 11.05 3.19 -6.57
N ILE A 350 9.76 3.12 -6.87
CA ILE A 350 9.10 1.92 -7.40
C ILE A 350 8.48 2.28 -8.75
N LEU A 351 9.07 1.78 -9.83
CA LEU A 351 8.58 1.96 -11.20
C LEU A 351 7.60 0.84 -11.55
N LEU A 352 6.32 1.19 -11.73
CA LEU A 352 5.28 0.28 -12.24
C LEU A 352 5.23 0.36 -13.78
N LEU A 353 5.80 -0.64 -14.46
CA LEU A 353 5.87 -0.70 -15.92
C LEU A 353 4.64 -1.39 -16.53
N PHE A 354 3.95 -0.68 -17.42
CA PHE A 354 2.81 -1.14 -18.21
C PHE A 354 3.12 -1.11 -19.72
N ASP A 355 2.38 -1.90 -20.49
CA ASP A 355 2.46 -2.01 -21.95
C ASP A 355 1.07 -1.65 -22.54
N PRO A 356 0.93 -0.61 -23.38
CA PRO A 356 -0.32 -0.19 -24.00
C PRO A 356 -1.06 -1.28 -24.75
N HIS A 357 -0.34 -2.21 -25.37
CA HIS A 357 -0.93 -3.30 -26.15
C HIS A 357 -1.46 -4.42 -25.25
N LYS A 358 -0.95 -4.52 -24.01
CA LYS A 358 -1.32 -5.54 -23.02
C LYS A 358 -1.66 -4.89 -21.68
N LEU A 359 -2.54 -3.88 -21.71
CA LEU A 359 -3.01 -3.20 -20.51
C LEU A 359 -4.04 -4.05 -19.74
N ASP A 360 -3.57 -5.14 -19.15
CA ASP A 360 -4.28 -5.88 -18.12
C ASP A 360 -3.70 -5.53 -16.74
N VAL A 361 -4.53 -5.54 -15.71
CA VAL A 361 -4.11 -5.49 -14.31
C VAL A 361 -4.63 -6.75 -13.64
N SER A 362 -3.85 -7.83 -13.80
CA SER A 362 -4.22 -9.15 -13.29
C SER A 362 -4.48 -9.13 -11.79
N ASP A 363 -5.30 -10.04 -11.27
CA ASP A 363 -5.56 -10.10 -9.82
C ASP A 363 -4.31 -10.47 -9.00
N GLU A 364 -3.27 -11.01 -9.63
CA GLU A 364 -1.95 -11.09 -9.01
C GLU A 364 -1.33 -9.70 -8.89
N PHE A 365 -1.28 -8.94 -9.98
CA PHE A 365 -0.68 -7.62 -9.96
C PHE A 365 -1.41 -6.65 -9.04
N LYS A 366 -2.74 -6.71 -8.96
CA LYS A 366 -3.53 -5.99 -7.93
C LYS A 366 -3.09 -6.35 -6.52
N ARG A 367 -2.85 -7.63 -6.21
CA ARG A 367 -2.40 -8.07 -4.88
C ARG A 367 -0.97 -7.60 -4.57
N VAL A 368 -0.07 -7.62 -5.54
CA VAL A 368 1.29 -7.09 -5.36
C VAL A 368 1.29 -5.57 -5.19
N ILE A 369 0.51 -4.82 -5.97
CA ILE A 369 0.35 -3.37 -5.77
C ILE A 369 -0.28 -3.08 -4.40
N SER A 370 -1.24 -3.91 -3.94
CA SER A 370 -1.85 -3.77 -2.61
C SER A 370 -0.85 -4.01 -1.47
N SER A 371 0.23 -4.76 -1.67
CA SER A 371 1.32 -4.92 -0.68
C SER A 371 2.38 -3.81 -0.74
N LEU A 372 2.20 -2.79 -1.59
CA LEU A 372 3.01 -1.56 -1.62
C LEU A 372 2.36 -0.40 -0.84
N ARG A 373 1.16 -0.59 -0.28
CA ARG A 373 0.42 0.43 0.47
C ARG A 373 1.26 0.97 1.64
N GLY A 374 1.30 2.30 1.77
CA GLY A 374 2.19 3.00 2.71
C GLY A 374 3.55 3.37 2.12
N HIS A 375 3.80 3.05 0.85
CA HIS A 375 4.96 3.49 0.07
C HIS A 375 4.54 4.20 -1.23
N ASP A 376 3.31 4.70 -1.27
CA ASP A 376 2.66 5.27 -2.46
C ASP A 376 3.37 6.53 -2.98
N ASP A 377 4.03 7.31 -2.12
CA ASP A 377 4.86 8.47 -2.49
C ASP A 377 6.08 8.10 -3.35
N LYS A 378 6.55 6.86 -3.20
CA LYS A 378 7.68 6.27 -3.94
C LYS A 378 7.25 5.67 -5.27
N ILE A 379 5.95 5.51 -5.52
CA ILE A 379 5.43 4.90 -6.74
C ILE A 379 5.47 5.90 -7.90
N ARG A 380 5.98 5.45 -9.04
CA ARG A 380 5.83 6.10 -10.35
C ARG A 380 5.36 5.07 -11.35
N VAL A 381 4.58 5.50 -12.33
CA VAL A 381 4.05 4.63 -13.37
C VAL A 381 4.81 4.91 -14.65
N VAL A 382 5.16 3.87 -15.42
CA VAL A 382 5.81 4.00 -16.72
C VAL A 382 4.99 3.25 -17.75
N LEU A 383 4.40 3.98 -18.70
CA LEU A 383 3.70 3.41 -19.84
C LEU A 383 4.70 3.27 -21.00
N ASN A 384 5.34 2.09 -21.03
CA ASN A 384 6.43 1.77 -21.96
C ASN A 384 5.87 1.25 -23.30
N LYS A 385 6.65 1.36 -24.39
CA LYS A 385 6.23 1.00 -25.76
C LYS A 385 5.06 1.84 -26.30
N ALA A 386 4.96 3.10 -25.89
CA ALA A 386 3.93 4.02 -26.38
C ALA A 386 4.00 4.30 -27.90
N ASP A 387 5.12 3.96 -28.55
CA ASP A 387 5.34 4.01 -30.01
C ASP A 387 4.59 2.93 -30.80
N GLN A 388 4.00 1.93 -30.12
CA GLN A 388 3.31 0.79 -30.75
C GLN A 388 1.79 0.99 -30.89
N VAL A 389 1.28 2.14 -30.44
CA VAL A 389 -0.15 2.50 -30.48
C VAL A 389 -0.32 3.90 -31.07
N ASP A 390 -1.45 4.14 -31.73
CA ASP A 390 -1.78 5.49 -32.20
C ASP A 390 -2.16 6.42 -31.04
N THR A 391 -2.14 7.73 -31.27
CA THR A 391 -2.43 8.74 -30.24
C THR A 391 -3.82 8.58 -29.60
N GLN A 392 -4.86 8.15 -30.35
CA GLN A 392 -6.19 7.97 -29.77
C GLN A 392 -6.28 6.71 -28.91
N GLN A 393 -5.67 5.60 -29.36
CA GLN A 393 -5.56 4.39 -28.54
C GLN A 393 -4.72 4.67 -27.28
N LEU A 394 -3.61 5.39 -27.39
CA LEU A 394 -2.75 5.77 -26.27
C LEU A 394 -3.53 6.55 -25.19
N MET A 395 -4.34 7.53 -25.57
CA MET A 395 -5.18 8.28 -24.62
C MET A 395 -6.27 7.41 -23.95
N ARG A 396 -6.85 6.44 -24.68
CA ARG A 396 -7.81 5.47 -24.10
C ARG A 396 -7.14 4.52 -23.12
N VAL A 397 -5.97 4.00 -23.48
CA VAL A 397 -5.12 3.14 -22.63
C VAL A 397 -4.71 3.89 -21.36
N TYR A 398 -4.26 5.13 -21.48
CA TYR A 398 -3.89 5.99 -20.36
C TYR A 398 -5.08 6.21 -19.40
N GLY A 399 -6.25 6.57 -19.92
CA GLY A 399 -7.46 6.74 -19.11
C GLY A 399 -7.88 5.45 -18.39
N ALA A 400 -7.81 4.31 -19.08
CA ALA A 400 -8.10 2.99 -18.50
C ALA A 400 -7.09 2.59 -17.40
N LEU A 401 -5.79 2.90 -17.60
CA LEU A 401 -4.73 2.66 -16.62
C LEU A 401 -4.97 3.47 -15.34
N MET A 402 -5.22 4.78 -15.47
CA MET A 402 -5.44 5.66 -14.31
C MET A 402 -6.71 5.27 -13.55
N TRP A 403 -7.78 4.92 -14.26
CA TRP A 403 -9.01 4.38 -13.66
C TRP A 403 -8.77 3.06 -12.91
N SER A 404 -7.92 2.18 -13.44
CA SER A 404 -7.58 0.91 -12.77
C SER A 404 -6.66 1.13 -11.56
N LEU A 405 -5.65 2.01 -11.67
CA LEU A 405 -4.71 2.28 -10.58
C LEU A 405 -5.38 2.99 -9.40
N GLY A 406 -6.23 3.98 -9.66
CA GLY A 406 -6.96 4.69 -8.60
C GLY A 406 -7.80 3.75 -7.73
N LYS A 407 -8.38 2.69 -8.32
CA LYS A 407 -9.13 1.65 -7.60
C LYS A 407 -8.27 0.73 -6.74
N VAL A 408 -6.99 0.55 -7.07
CA VAL A 408 -6.10 -0.42 -6.41
C VAL A 408 -5.25 0.27 -5.33
N LEU A 409 -4.61 1.39 -5.68
CA LEU A 409 -3.83 2.20 -4.75
C LEU A 409 -4.73 2.79 -3.65
N ASN A 410 -5.94 3.24 -4.01
CA ASN A 410 -6.90 3.84 -3.07
C ASN A 410 -6.33 5.07 -2.35
N THR A 411 -5.46 5.82 -3.03
CA THR A 411 -4.93 7.12 -2.61
C THR A 411 -5.73 8.25 -3.25
N PRO A 412 -5.93 9.39 -2.57
CA PRO A 412 -6.50 10.59 -3.19
C PRO A 412 -5.52 11.26 -4.17
N GLU A 413 -4.21 11.00 -4.01
CA GLU A 413 -3.16 11.52 -4.86
C GLU A 413 -3.00 10.70 -6.14
N VAL A 414 -2.76 11.41 -7.25
CA VAL A 414 -2.62 10.86 -8.60
C VAL A 414 -1.13 10.59 -8.87
N SER A 415 -0.76 9.33 -9.07
CA SER A 415 0.64 8.96 -9.39
C SER A 415 1.09 9.56 -10.72
N ARG A 416 2.31 10.13 -10.77
CA ARG A 416 2.96 10.54 -12.02
C ARG A 416 3.16 9.32 -12.92
N VAL A 417 2.67 9.44 -14.15
CA VAL A 417 2.88 8.48 -15.25
C VAL A 417 3.87 9.07 -16.22
N TYR A 418 4.89 8.31 -16.61
CA TYR A 418 5.81 8.63 -17.70
C TYR A 418 5.42 7.86 -18.96
N ILE A 419 5.24 8.55 -20.08
CA ILE A 419 4.79 7.94 -21.34
C ILE A 419 5.94 7.93 -22.36
N GLY A 420 6.33 6.76 -22.85
CA GLY A 420 7.41 6.67 -23.84
C GLY A 420 7.76 5.28 -24.32
N SER A 421 8.91 5.15 -24.99
CA SER A 421 9.46 3.88 -25.46
C SER A 421 10.91 3.75 -25.02
N PHE A 422 11.14 3.00 -23.94
CA PHE A 422 12.44 2.89 -23.28
C PHE A 422 13.21 1.69 -23.84
N ASN A 423 13.71 1.84 -25.07
CA ASN A 423 14.51 0.83 -25.75
C ASN A 423 15.46 1.45 -26.77
N ASP A 424 16.42 0.66 -27.25
CA ASP A 424 17.51 1.14 -28.12
C ASP A 424 17.09 1.28 -29.60
N LYS A 425 15.80 1.16 -29.94
CA LYS A 425 15.29 1.29 -31.31
C LYS A 425 14.79 2.72 -31.56
N PRO A 426 14.88 3.22 -32.80
CA PRO A 426 14.26 4.49 -33.15
C PRO A 426 12.74 4.42 -32.95
N VAL A 427 12.17 5.48 -32.37
CA VAL A 427 10.72 5.67 -32.20
C VAL A 427 10.04 5.58 -33.57
N ASN A 428 8.90 4.90 -33.65
CA ASN A 428 8.13 4.79 -34.89
C ASN A 428 7.43 6.10 -35.24
N GLU A 429 8.14 6.99 -35.94
CA GLU A 429 7.64 8.31 -36.34
C GLU A 429 6.34 8.25 -37.18
N ALA A 430 6.14 7.16 -37.94
CA ALA A 430 4.95 6.95 -38.76
C ALA A 430 3.68 6.61 -37.95
N ALA A 431 3.83 5.97 -36.77
CA ALA A 431 2.69 5.66 -35.89
C ALA A 431 2.40 6.78 -34.89
N THR A 432 3.45 7.49 -34.44
CA THR A 432 3.36 8.44 -33.31
C THR A 432 3.15 9.89 -33.74
N GLY A 433 3.55 10.24 -34.97
CA GLY A 433 3.59 11.62 -35.46
C GLY A 433 4.65 12.50 -34.74
N PRO A 434 4.88 13.73 -35.22
CA PRO A 434 5.93 14.60 -34.68
C PRO A 434 5.69 15.01 -33.22
N ILE A 435 4.43 15.24 -32.84
CA ILE A 435 4.03 15.66 -31.48
C ILE A 435 4.30 14.54 -30.46
N GLY A 436 4.08 13.27 -30.83
CA GLY A 436 4.29 12.14 -29.95
C GLY A 436 5.77 11.88 -29.63
N LYS A 437 6.66 12.13 -30.60
CA LYS A 437 8.11 12.02 -30.39
C LYS A 437 8.60 13.03 -29.35
N GLU A 438 8.25 14.31 -29.52
CA GLU A 438 8.61 15.36 -28.57
C GLU A 438 8.05 15.10 -27.17
N LEU A 439 6.83 14.56 -27.07
CA LEU A 439 6.26 14.13 -25.79
C LEU A 439 7.10 13.03 -25.14
N PHE A 440 7.46 11.97 -25.87
CA PHE A 440 8.22 10.85 -25.31
C PHE A 440 9.64 11.25 -24.89
N GLU A 441 10.29 12.11 -25.66
CA GLU A 441 11.62 12.65 -25.32
C GLU A 441 11.57 13.47 -24.02
N ARG A 442 10.61 14.38 -23.88
CA ARG A 442 10.40 15.17 -22.64
C ARG A 442 10.05 14.30 -21.43
N GLU A 443 9.17 13.32 -21.60
CA GLU A 443 8.77 12.39 -20.53
C GLU A 443 9.94 11.49 -20.07
N GLN A 444 10.85 11.15 -21.00
CA GLN A 444 12.08 10.44 -20.70
C GLN A 444 13.11 11.33 -19.96
N GLU A 445 13.24 12.60 -20.35
CA GLU A 445 14.06 13.58 -19.63
C GLU A 445 13.56 13.81 -18.20
N ASP A 446 12.24 13.99 -18.01
CA ASP A 446 11.60 14.11 -16.69
C ASP A 446 11.88 12.89 -15.79
N LEU A 447 11.78 11.67 -16.34
CA LEU A 447 12.08 10.44 -15.61
C LEU A 447 13.57 10.34 -15.24
N LEU A 448 14.47 10.68 -16.17
CA LEU A 448 15.90 10.77 -15.90
C LEU A 448 16.24 11.83 -14.85
N SER A 449 15.46 12.92 -14.78
CA SER A 449 15.59 13.96 -13.76
C SER A 449 15.19 13.45 -12.38
N ASP A 450 14.01 12.82 -12.22
CA ASP A 450 13.58 12.27 -10.93
C ASP A 450 14.55 11.17 -10.44
N LEU A 451 15.05 10.31 -11.36
CA LEU A 451 16.10 9.31 -11.08
C LEU A 451 17.42 9.93 -10.57
N LYS A 452 17.87 11.06 -11.15
CA LYS A 452 19.09 11.77 -10.72
C LYS A 452 18.93 12.47 -9.38
N ASP A 453 17.71 12.82 -8.99
CA ASP A 453 17.42 13.46 -7.70
C ASP A 453 17.20 12.48 -6.55
N ILE A 454 17.02 11.17 -6.82
CA ILE A 454 16.87 10.15 -5.76
C ILE A 454 18.00 10.23 -4.71
N PRO A 455 19.30 10.27 -5.06
CA PRO A 455 20.35 10.28 -4.05
C PRO A 455 20.35 11.52 -3.13
N LYS A 456 19.71 12.62 -3.56
CA LYS A 456 19.47 13.79 -2.70
C LYS A 456 18.30 13.53 -1.76
N LYS A 457 17.18 13.03 -2.30
CA LYS A 457 15.94 12.72 -1.58
C LYS A 457 16.09 11.54 -0.59
N ALA A 458 17.03 10.64 -0.83
CA ALA A 458 17.29 9.46 0.01
C ALA A 458 17.83 9.79 1.41
N CYS A 459 18.34 11.01 1.65
CA CYS A 459 18.70 11.44 3.01
C CYS A 459 17.50 11.92 3.83
N ASP A 460 16.39 12.28 3.17
CA ASP A 460 15.15 12.75 3.81
C ASP A 460 14.13 11.61 4.02
N ARG A 461 14.44 10.40 3.54
CA ARG A 461 13.57 9.21 3.51
C ARG A 461 14.08 8.10 4.43
#